data_AF-V6SB23-F1
#
_entry.id   AF-V6SB23-F1
#
_cell.length_a   1.000
_cell.length_b   1.000
_cell.length_c   1.000
_cell.angle_alpha   90.00
_cell.angle_beta   90.00
_cell.angle_gamma   90.00
#
_symmetry.space_group_name_H-M   'P 1'
#
loop_
_entity.id
_entity.type
_entity.pdbx_description
1 polymer ?
#
loop_
_entity_poly.entity_id
_entity_poly.type
_entity_poly.pdbx_seq_one_letter_code
_entity_poly.pdbx_strand_id
1 'polypeptide(L)'
;MKKIITLFVLFFAFSINASAQDKSIEFKKSAKKDLELLLSVIPIEGNMQNAIYNLFVKKHKDLNAPDMTPAKRSQITHTVDAKMKASLTNDQITALEKNKEIYAQLIGSETAATTTVKEKK
;
A
#
# COMPACT_ATOMS: atom_id res chain seq x y z
N MET A 1 40.95 -25.69 -21.83
CA MET A 1 40.30 -24.40 -21.48
C MET A 1 38.80 -24.49 -21.78
N LYS A 2 38.00 -25.13 -20.91
CA LYS A 2 36.53 -25.29 -21.09
C LYS A 2 35.71 -24.85 -19.87
N LYS A 3 36.37 -24.38 -18.80
CA LYS A 3 35.78 -24.19 -17.45
C LYS A 3 35.45 -22.73 -17.11
N ILE A 4 35.73 -21.78 -18.02
CA ILE A 4 35.51 -20.33 -17.78
C ILE A 4 34.05 -19.94 -18.09
N ILE A 5 33.39 -20.62 -19.03
CA ILE A 5 32.00 -20.30 -19.43
C ILE A 5 31.02 -20.57 -18.27
N THR A 6 31.28 -21.58 -17.44
CA THR A 6 30.43 -21.93 -16.29
C THR A 6 30.39 -20.83 -15.22
N LEU A 7 31.44 -20.02 -15.09
CA LEU A 7 31.51 -18.96 -14.07
C LEU A 7 30.64 -17.75 -14.44
N PHE A 8 30.46 -17.45 -15.73
CA PHE A 8 29.59 -16.36 -16.18
C PHE A 8 28.09 -16.69 -16.06
N VAL A 9 27.71 -17.96 -16.17
CA VAL A 9 26.30 -18.39 -16.02
C VAL A 9 25.81 -18.23 -14.57
N LEU A 10 26.70 -18.33 -13.58
CA LEU A 10 26.32 -18.23 -12.17
C LEU A 10 25.92 -16.80 -11.75
N PHE A 11 26.45 -15.76 -12.41
CA PHE A 11 26.12 -14.36 -12.10
C PHE A 11 24.73 -13.93 -12.61
N PHE A 12 24.18 -14.58 -13.64
CA PHE A 12 22.84 -14.26 -14.16
C PHE A 12 21.69 -14.77 -13.27
N ALA A 13 21.94 -15.71 -12.36
CA ALA A 13 20.90 -16.28 -11.50
C ALA A 13 20.46 -15.33 -10.35
N PHE A 14 21.28 -14.34 -9.98
CA PHE A 14 20.99 -13.42 -8.87
C PHE A 14 20.20 -12.16 -9.29
N SER A 15 20.11 -11.86 -10.60
CA SER A 15 19.50 -10.62 -11.10
C SER A 15 17.97 -10.59 -10.99
N ILE A 16 17.32 -11.75 -10.84
CA ILE A 16 15.85 -11.86 -10.87
C ILE A 16 15.23 -11.51 -9.50
N ASN A 17 16.00 -11.53 -8.41
CA ASN A 17 15.49 -11.32 -7.05
C ASN A 17 15.50 -9.86 -6.56
N ALA A 18 16.25 -8.95 -7.21
CA ALA A 18 16.33 -7.55 -6.81
C ALA A 18 14.97 -6.82 -6.90
N SER A 19 14.16 -7.15 -7.92
CA SER A 19 12.90 -6.45 -8.19
C SER A 19 11.78 -6.69 -7.18
N ALA A 20 11.83 -7.77 -6.38
CA ALA A 20 10.85 -8.04 -5.33
C ALA A 20 11.22 -7.34 -4.00
N GLN A 21 12.52 -7.16 -3.75
CA GLN A 21 13.03 -6.49 -2.55
C GLN A 21 12.74 -4.98 -2.59
N ASP A 22 12.93 -4.33 -3.74
CA ASP A 22 12.63 -2.90 -3.92
C ASP A 22 11.15 -2.57 -3.72
N LYS A 23 10.26 -3.38 -4.30
CA LYS A 23 8.80 -3.22 -4.12
C LYS A 23 8.37 -3.35 -2.67
N SER A 24 8.97 -4.27 -1.92
CA SER A 24 8.67 -4.41 -0.49
C SER A 24 9.07 -3.18 0.32
N ILE A 25 10.17 -2.51 -0.04
CA ILE A 25 10.61 -1.26 0.62
C ILE A 25 9.63 -0.14 0.27
N GLU A 26 9.21 -0.05 -0.99
CA GLU A 26 8.25 0.95 -1.45
C GLU A 26 6.89 0.80 -0.76
N PHE A 27 6.35 -0.42 -0.65
CA PHE A 27 5.08 -0.66 0.05
C PHE A 27 5.14 -0.27 1.52
N LYS A 28 6.26 -0.55 2.20
CA LYS A 28 6.49 -0.14 3.59
C LYS A 28 6.55 1.38 3.74
N LYS A 29 7.17 2.07 2.78
CA LYS A 29 7.24 3.54 2.76
C LYS A 29 5.87 4.17 2.53
N SER A 30 5.10 3.67 1.56
CA SER A 30 3.74 4.14 1.29
C SER A 30 2.78 3.86 2.45
N ALA A 31 2.90 2.68 3.09
CA ALA A 31 2.14 2.35 4.29
C ALA A 31 2.45 3.29 5.48
N LYS A 32 3.72 3.69 5.63
CA LYS A 32 4.10 4.66 6.67
C LYS A 32 3.46 6.02 6.42
N LYS A 33 3.46 6.50 5.16
CA LYS A 33 2.78 7.75 4.79
C LYS A 33 1.28 7.70 5.05
N ASP A 34 0.63 6.58 4.74
CA ASP A 34 -0.79 6.40 5.02
C ASP A 34 -1.07 6.40 6.53
N LEU A 35 -0.20 5.79 7.35
CA LEU A 35 -0.32 5.87 8.80
C LEU A 35 -0.13 7.30 9.32
N GLU A 36 0.86 8.04 8.81
CA GLU A 36 1.08 9.44 9.17
C GLU A 36 -0.14 10.31 8.82
N LEU A 37 -0.74 10.08 7.64
CA LEU A 37 -1.94 10.77 7.18
C LEU A 37 -3.17 10.42 8.04
N LEU A 38 -3.28 9.17 8.50
CA LEU A 38 -4.32 8.76 9.43
C LEU A 38 -4.15 9.46 10.78
N LEU A 39 -2.91 9.48 11.30
CA LEU A 39 -2.57 10.12 12.57
C LEU A 39 -2.75 11.64 12.56
N SER A 40 -2.69 12.29 11.39
CA SER A 40 -2.99 13.72 11.28
C SER A 40 -4.47 14.05 11.45
N VAL A 41 -5.36 13.06 11.31
CA VAL A 41 -6.82 13.24 11.45
C VAL A 41 -7.31 12.71 12.79
N ILE A 42 -6.78 11.58 13.25
CA ILE A 42 -7.22 10.94 14.49
C ILE A 42 -6.05 10.47 15.35
N PRO A 43 -6.12 10.64 16.68
CA PRO A 43 -5.13 10.05 17.58
C PRO A 43 -5.34 8.53 17.65
N ILE A 44 -4.25 7.76 17.55
CA ILE A 44 -4.27 6.30 17.65
C ILE A 44 -3.17 5.85 18.62
N GLU A 45 -3.51 4.92 19.52
CA GLU A 45 -2.59 4.34 20.49
C GLU A 45 -1.51 3.44 19.83
N GLY A 46 -0.32 3.37 20.43
CA GLY A 46 0.87 2.78 19.80
C GLY A 46 0.74 1.30 19.40
N ASN A 47 -0.02 0.49 20.14
CA ASN A 47 -0.29 -0.91 19.78
C ASN A 47 -1.13 -1.03 18.49
N MET A 48 -2.11 -0.13 18.31
CA MET A 48 -3.01 -0.08 17.17
C MET A 48 -2.33 0.50 15.93
N GLN A 49 -1.38 1.42 16.10
CA GLN A 49 -0.57 1.96 14.98
C GLN A 49 0.14 0.85 14.20
N ASN A 50 0.72 -0.14 14.89
CA ASN A 50 1.40 -1.27 14.23
C ASN A 50 0.42 -2.17 13.47
N ALA A 51 -0.77 -2.42 14.02
CA ALA A 51 -1.80 -3.21 13.35
C ALA A 51 -2.26 -2.51 12.06
N ILE A 52 -2.50 -1.21 12.12
CA ILE A 52 -2.91 -0.38 10.98
C ILE A 52 -1.79 -0.25 9.96
N TYR A 53 -0.55 -0.07 10.41
CA TYR A 53 0.62 -0.08 9.53
C TYR A 53 0.68 -1.36 8.69
N ASN A 54 0.55 -2.52 9.34
CA ASN A 54 0.56 -3.82 8.67
C ASN A 54 -0.63 -3.98 7.70
N LEU A 55 -1.80 -3.44 8.05
CA LEU A 55 -2.96 -3.37 7.14
C LEU A 55 -2.61 -2.57 5.88
N PHE A 56 -1.96 -1.41 6.02
CA PHE A 56 -1.55 -0.60 4.87
C PHE A 56 -0.43 -1.23 4.04
N VAL A 57 0.54 -1.91 4.66
CA VAL A 57 1.56 -2.69 3.93
C VAL A 57 0.87 -3.76 3.08
N LYS A 58 -0.09 -4.49 3.67
CA LYS A 58 -0.86 -5.51 2.94
C LYS A 58 -1.68 -4.87 1.81
N LYS A 59 -2.36 -3.74 2.05
CA LYS A 59 -3.08 -2.98 1.02
C LYS A 59 -2.17 -2.68 -0.17
N HIS A 60 -1.01 -2.06 0.06
CA HIS A 60 -0.10 -1.68 -1.02
C HIS A 60 0.43 -2.90 -1.78
N LYS A 61 0.73 -4.01 -1.07
CA LYS A 61 1.11 -5.26 -1.71
C LYS A 61 -0.01 -5.84 -2.59
N ASP A 62 -1.22 -5.91 -2.06
CA ASP A 62 -2.36 -6.52 -2.75
C ASP A 62 -2.77 -5.68 -3.96
N LEU A 63 -2.81 -4.34 -3.84
CA LEU A 63 -3.15 -3.42 -4.93
C LEU A 63 -2.12 -3.40 -6.07
N ASN A 64 -0.90 -3.90 -5.82
CA ASN A 64 0.17 -4.03 -6.81
C ASN A 64 0.37 -5.48 -7.28
N ALA A 65 -0.60 -6.37 -7.00
CA ALA A 65 -0.57 -7.73 -7.52
C ALA A 65 -0.61 -7.73 -9.07
N PRO A 66 0.14 -8.63 -9.73
CA PRO A 66 0.27 -8.63 -11.20
C PRO A 66 -1.03 -8.96 -11.93
N ASP A 67 -1.99 -9.59 -11.25
CA ASP A 67 -3.28 -10.05 -11.77
C ASP A 67 -4.45 -9.13 -11.32
N MET A 68 -4.14 -7.84 -11.10
CA MET A 68 -5.09 -6.84 -10.62
C MET A 68 -6.24 -6.61 -11.61
N THR A 69 -7.46 -6.61 -11.08
CA THR A 69 -8.69 -6.28 -11.84
C THR A 69 -9.52 -5.26 -11.06
N PRO A 70 -10.45 -4.52 -11.72
CA PRO A 70 -11.35 -3.61 -11.01
C PRO A 70 -12.14 -4.28 -9.88
N ALA A 71 -12.60 -5.52 -10.11
CA ALA A 71 -13.31 -6.30 -9.09
C ALA A 71 -12.42 -6.62 -7.88
N LYS A 72 -11.16 -7.04 -8.10
CA LYS A 72 -10.19 -7.30 -7.02
C LYS A 72 -9.85 -6.02 -6.26
N ARG A 73 -9.64 -4.91 -6.96
CA ARG A 73 -9.42 -3.60 -6.35
C ARG A 73 -10.58 -3.23 -5.42
N SER A 74 -11.82 -3.31 -5.91
CA SER A 74 -13.01 -3.02 -5.11
C SER A 74 -13.10 -3.91 -3.87
N GLN A 75 -12.83 -5.22 -4.00
CA GLN A 75 -12.81 -6.14 -2.87
C GLN A 75 -11.71 -5.79 -1.85
N ILE A 76 -10.51 -5.42 -2.30
CA ILE A 76 -9.42 -4.99 -1.44
C ILE A 76 -9.82 -3.70 -0.70
N THR A 77 -10.36 -2.71 -1.41
CA THR A 77 -10.85 -1.46 -0.83
C THR A 77 -11.90 -1.73 0.26
N HIS A 78 -12.89 -2.56 -0.02
CA HIS A 78 -13.92 -2.92 0.95
C HIS A 78 -13.34 -3.65 2.18
N THR A 79 -12.38 -4.55 1.96
CA THR A 79 -11.72 -5.27 3.05
C THR A 79 -10.89 -4.34 3.93
N VAL A 80 -10.17 -3.39 3.33
CA VAL A 80 -9.38 -2.41 4.07
C VAL A 80 -10.30 -1.48 4.86
N ASP A 81 -11.39 -1.02 4.25
CA ASP A 81 -12.39 -0.18 4.93
C ASP A 81 -12.98 -0.90 6.16
N ALA A 82 -13.50 -2.12 5.97
CA ALA A 82 -14.10 -2.90 7.04
C ALA A 82 -13.12 -3.16 8.20
N LYS A 83 -11.85 -3.48 7.90
CA LYS A 83 -10.83 -3.70 8.94
C LYS A 83 -10.42 -2.43 9.65
N MET A 84 -10.34 -1.31 8.93
CA MET A 84 -10.04 -0.02 9.52
C MET A 84 -11.17 0.39 10.46
N LYS A 85 -12.44 0.31 10.01
CA LYS A 85 -13.62 0.59 10.86
C LYS A 85 -13.72 -0.34 12.06
N ALA A 86 -13.36 -1.62 11.92
CA ALA A 86 -13.34 -2.55 13.05
C ALA A 86 -12.25 -2.24 14.09
N SER A 87 -11.21 -1.48 13.70
CA SER A 87 -10.10 -1.12 14.60
C SER A 87 -10.31 0.22 15.30
N LEU A 88 -11.17 1.07 14.77
CA LEU A 88 -11.35 2.46 15.22
C LEU A 88 -12.67 2.62 16.00
N THR A 89 -12.74 3.66 16.84
CA THR A 89 -13.98 4.05 17.51
C THR A 89 -14.91 4.77 16.54
N ASN A 90 -16.21 4.83 16.88
CA ASN A 90 -17.20 5.55 16.06
C ASN A 90 -16.85 7.04 15.86
N ASP A 91 -16.29 7.70 16.88
CA ASP A 91 -15.87 9.10 16.80
C ASP A 91 -14.68 9.27 15.83
N GLN A 92 -13.72 8.35 15.87
CA GLN A 92 -12.58 8.32 14.96
C GLN A 92 -13.02 8.06 13.51
N ILE A 93 -13.95 7.13 13.29
CA ILE A 93 -14.54 6.86 11.97
C ILE A 93 -15.24 8.11 11.45
N THR A 94 -16.06 8.75 12.29
CA THR A 94 -16.78 9.98 11.92
C THR A 94 -15.82 11.12 11.56
N ALA A 95 -14.71 11.27 12.29
CA ALA A 95 -13.68 12.26 12.00
C ALA A 95 -12.99 11.99 10.64
N LEU A 96 -12.75 10.71 10.30
CA LEU A 96 -12.21 10.32 8.99
C LEU A 96 -13.18 10.56 7.84
N GLU A 97 -14.47 10.21 8.01
CA GLU A 97 -15.48 10.35 6.96
C GLU A 97 -15.76 11.82 6.60
N LYS A 98 -15.47 12.76 7.52
CA LYS A 98 -15.47 14.20 7.22
C LYS A 98 -14.36 14.60 6.24
N ASN A 99 -13.27 13.85 6.19
CA ASN A 99 -12.11 14.06 5.31
C ASN A 99 -12.14 13.07 4.14
N LYS A 100 -13.12 13.22 3.25
CA LYS A 100 -13.42 12.26 2.17
C LYS A 100 -12.22 11.89 1.30
N GLU A 101 -11.35 12.85 0.98
CA GLU A 101 -10.14 12.62 0.17
C GLU A 101 -9.12 11.73 0.90
N ILE A 102 -8.81 12.08 2.15
CA ILE A 102 -7.91 11.29 3.00
C ILE A 102 -8.48 9.89 3.17
N TYR A 103 -9.75 9.79 3.54
CA TYR A 103 -10.40 8.52 3.76
C TYR A 103 -10.38 7.62 2.52
N ALA A 104 -10.68 8.17 1.33
CA ALA A 104 -10.58 7.45 0.06
C ALA A 104 -9.17 6.94 -0.22
N GLN A 105 -8.14 7.75 0.04
CA GLN A 105 -6.74 7.35 -0.11
C GLN A 105 -6.35 6.22 0.86
N LEU A 106 -6.77 6.31 2.11
CA LEU A 106 -6.45 5.32 3.15
C LEU A 106 -7.04 3.95 2.82
N ILE A 107 -8.27 3.89 2.32
CA ILE A 107 -8.90 2.63 1.90
C ILE A 107 -8.45 2.15 0.51
N GLY A 108 -7.73 2.99 -0.26
CA GLY A 108 -7.28 2.66 -1.61
C GLY A 108 -8.38 2.73 -2.67
N SER A 109 -9.37 3.61 -2.45
CA SER A 109 -10.34 4.00 -3.47
C SER A 109 -9.66 4.89 -4.52
N GLU A 110 -10.05 4.75 -5.79
CA GLU A 110 -9.47 5.48 -6.94
C GLU A 110 -9.69 7.00 -6.92
N THR A 111 -10.26 7.56 -5.85
CA THR A 111 -10.67 8.97 -5.75
C THR A 111 -9.52 9.96 -5.48
N ALA A 112 -8.26 9.51 -5.37
CA ALA A 112 -7.13 10.39 -5.05
C ALA A 112 -6.03 10.47 -6.13
N ALA A 113 -6.15 9.76 -7.27
CA ALA A 113 -5.08 9.68 -8.29
C ALA A 113 -5.36 10.44 -9.60
N THR A 114 -6.51 11.12 -9.74
CA THR A 114 -6.91 11.79 -10.99
C THR A 114 -6.62 13.30 -11.05
N THR A 115 -5.95 13.89 -10.06
CA THR A 115 -5.67 15.36 -10.07
C THR A 115 -4.20 15.71 -10.32
N THR A 116 -3.37 14.80 -10.84
CA THR A 116 -1.97 15.13 -11.20
C THR A 116 -1.47 14.47 -12.49
N VAL A 117 -2.31 14.16 -13.48
CA VAL A 117 -1.83 13.98 -14.87
C VAL A 117 -2.88 14.43 -15.89
N LYS A 118 -3.22 15.73 -15.88
CA LYS A 118 -3.74 16.42 -17.07
C LYS A 118 -3.17 17.83 -17.12
N GLU A 119 -1.84 17.92 -17.24
CA GLU A 119 -1.19 19.09 -17.80
C GLU A 119 -0.37 18.63 -19.02
N LYS A 120 -0.57 19.34 -20.13
CA LYS A 120 0.08 19.21 -21.45
C LYS A 120 -0.43 18.11 -22.40
N LYS A 121 -1.41 18.49 -23.20
CA LYS A 121 -1.18 18.70 -24.64
C LYS A 121 -2.18 19.69 -25.22
#